data_AF-A0A380LKZ3-F1
#
_entry.id   AF-A0A380LKZ3-F1
#
_cell.length_a   1.000
_cell.length_b   1.000
_cell.length_c   1.000
_cell.angle_alpha   90.00
_cell.angle_beta   90.00
_cell.angle_gamma   90.00
#
_symmetry.space_group_name_H-M   'P 1'
#
loop_
_entity.id
_entity.type
_entity.pdbx_description
1 polymer ?
#
loop_
_entity_poly.entity_id
_entity_poly.type
_entity_poly.pdbx_seq_one_letter_code
_entity_poly.pdbx_strand_id
1 'polypeptide(L)'
;MNSELTSEMANQKHPRMDLLVSFDDGRLANIEMQAVYAPKEFFYRMFYYEIRLASRQVLKEGEPYSNFHPVYQIVITDFIISIEYEDLVEQFEQRNWKGQALKYAGQLMQLIFVQLPKVPVMDARDMSLLEKWSFFLKYFEDEEKQ
;
A
#
# COMPACT_ATOMS: atom_id res chain seq x y z
N MET A 1 6.34 15.16 16.61
CA MET A 1 7.40 14.19 16.23
C MET A 1 6.69 12.88 15.93
N ASN A 2 6.88 12.27 14.77
CA ASN A 2 6.19 11.03 14.42
C ASN A 2 6.76 9.91 15.30
N SER A 3 5.99 9.40 16.27
CA SER A 3 6.46 8.50 17.33
C SER A 3 6.82 7.10 16.85
N GLU A 4 6.63 6.84 15.56
CA GLU A 4 6.72 5.52 14.92
C GLU A 4 8.02 5.35 14.11
N LEU A 5 8.93 6.33 14.17
CA LEU A 5 10.26 6.23 13.59
C LEU A 5 11.29 5.84 14.65
N THR A 6 12.21 4.94 14.30
CA THR A 6 13.44 4.78 15.07
C THR A 6 14.29 6.05 14.93
N SER A 7 15.09 6.35 15.95
CA SER A 7 15.95 7.55 16.00
C SER A 7 16.92 7.65 14.81
N GLU A 8 17.37 6.51 14.27
CA GLU A 8 18.22 6.45 13.09
C GLU A 8 17.49 6.85 11.80
N MET A 9 16.24 6.43 11.62
CA MET A 9 15.43 6.78 10.44
C MET A 9 14.94 8.24 10.48
N ALA A 10 14.77 8.82 11.67
CA ALA A 10 14.38 10.22 11.84
C ALA A 10 15.47 11.23 11.42
N ASN A 11 16.74 10.82 11.49
CA ASN A 11 17.89 11.67 11.14
C ASN A 11 18.20 11.69 9.63
N GLN A 12 17.60 10.78 8.84
CA GLN A 12 17.70 10.79 7.38
C GLN A 12 16.46 11.49 6.81
N LYS A 13 16.64 12.65 6.14
CA LYS A 13 15.57 13.33 5.41
C LYS A 13 15.19 12.50 4.17
N HIS A 14 14.42 11.45 4.36
CA HIS A 14 13.82 10.73 3.25
C HIS A 14 12.55 11.46 2.80
N PRO A 15 12.35 11.67 1.48
CA PRO A 15 11.07 12.11 0.97
C PRO A 15 10.00 11.10 1.41
N ARG A 16 8.98 11.59 2.11
CA ARG A 16 7.82 10.82 2.55
C ARG A 16 6.58 11.44 1.93
N MET A 17 5.86 10.64 1.16
CA MET A 17 4.54 10.96 0.67
C MET A 17 3.56 10.05 1.39
N ASP A 18 2.73 10.65 2.24
CA ASP A 18 1.63 9.98 2.93
C ASP A 18 0.33 10.68 2.51
N LEU A 19 -0.51 9.99 1.75
CA LEU A 19 -1.82 10.50 1.31
C LEU A 19 -2.93 9.72 1.99
N LEU A 20 -3.72 10.40 2.81
CA LEU A 20 -4.99 9.86 3.30
C LEU A 20 -6.09 10.22 2.31
N VAL A 21 -6.75 9.21 1.75
CA VAL A 21 -7.79 9.33 0.72
C VAL A 21 -9.12 8.87 1.28
N SER A 22 -10.15 9.67 1.09
CA SER A 22 -11.55 9.29 1.30
C SER A 22 -12.24 9.21 -0.06
N PHE A 23 -12.89 8.09 -0.32
CA PHE A 23 -13.70 7.90 -1.52
C PHE A 23 -15.14 8.37 -1.28
N ASP A 24 -15.84 8.72 -2.35
CA ASP A 24 -17.23 9.19 -2.28
C ASP A 24 -18.19 8.14 -1.69
N ASP A 25 -17.82 6.87 -1.74
CA ASP A 25 -18.61 5.74 -1.22
C ASP A 25 -18.24 5.33 0.21
N GLY A 26 -17.44 6.13 0.92
CA GLY A 26 -17.08 5.91 2.32
C GLY A 26 -15.87 5.00 2.54
N ARG A 27 -15.30 4.40 1.49
CA ARG A 27 -14.02 3.69 1.60
C ARG A 27 -12.90 4.66 1.97
N LEU A 28 -11.81 4.12 2.52
CA LEU A 28 -10.62 4.88 2.88
C LEU A 28 -9.37 4.22 2.30
N ALA A 29 -8.41 5.02 1.84
CA ALA A 29 -7.07 4.53 1.52
C ALA A 29 -6.00 5.38 2.20
N ASN A 30 -4.89 4.76 2.55
CA ASN A 30 -3.66 5.45 2.90
C ASN A 30 -2.61 5.01 1.90
N ILE A 31 -1.99 5.97 1.20
CA ILE A 31 -0.98 5.73 0.19
C ILE A 31 0.35 6.24 0.71
N GLU A 32 1.31 5.33 0.84
CA GLU A 32 2.68 5.61 1.29
C GLU A 32 3.68 5.27 0.19
N MET A 33 4.79 6.01 0.12
CA MET A 33 5.94 5.65 -0.72
C MET A 33 7.15 5.36 0.15
N GLN A 34 7.79 4.21 -0.08
CA GLN A 34 8.93 3.75 0.72
C GLN A 34 10.09 3.32 -0.19
N ALA A 35 11.22 4.02 -0.06
CA ALA A 35 12.46 3.71 -0.81
C ALA A 35 13.44 2.80 -0.03
N VAL A 36 13.38 2.82 1.30
CA VAL A 36 14.31 2.06 2.16
C VAL A 36 13.64 0.81 2.69
N TYR A 37 14.25 -0.36 2.47
CA TYR A 37 13.72 -1.62 2.98
C TYR A 37 14.31 -1.98 4.35
N ALA A 38 13.45 -1.99 5.38
CA ALA A 38 13.76 -2.47 6.73
C ALA A 38 12.68 -3.50 7.14
N PRO A 39 12.79 -4.77 6.69
CA PRO A 39 11.67 -5.71 6.58
C PRO A 39 10.84 -5.87 7.86
N LYS A 40 11.51 -6.07 9.00
CA LYS A 40 10.81 -6.38 10.25
C LYS A 40 9.86 -5.25 10.65
N GLU A 41 10.40 -4.05 10.83
CA GLU A 41 9.61 -2.89 11.27
C GLU A 41 8.67 -2.38 10.17
N PHE A 42 9.02 -2.60 8.90
CA PHE A 42 8.21 -2.21 7.76
C PHE A 42 6.84 -2.89 7.79
N PHE A 43 6.77 -4.22 7.88
CA PHE A 43 5.48 -4.93 7.88
C PHE A 43 4.64 -4.62 9.11
N TYR A 44 5.26 -4.50 10.30
CA TYR A 44 4.53 -4.08 11.50
C TYR A 44 3.91 -2.69 11.34
N ARG A 45 4.65 -1.74 10.74
CA ARG A 45 4.14 -0.39 10.49
C ARG A 45 3.00 -0.39 9.48
N MET A 46 3.14 -1.10 8.37
CA MET A 46 2.09 -1.17 7.35
C MET A 46 0.80 -1.77 7.91
N PHE A 47 0.93 -2.85 8.68
CA PHE A 47 -0.22 -3.47 9.35
C PHE A 47 -0.85 -2.56 10.41
N TYR A 48 -0.02 -1.85 11.19
CA TYR A 48 -0.51 -0.86 12.14
C TYR A 48 -1.26 0.29 11.44
N TYR A 49 -0.78 0.77 10.28
CA TYR A 49 -1.45 1.82 9.50
C TYR A 49 -2.77 1.37 8.91
N GLU A 50 -2.83 0.14 8.42
CA GLU A 50 -4.06 -0.48 7.94
C GLU A 50 -5.13 -0.56 9.05
N ILE A 51 -4.77 -1.07 10.24
CA ILE A 51 -5.69 -1.13 11.39
C ILE A 51 -6.14 0.28 11.81
N ARG A 52 -5.20 1.22 11.88
CA ARG A 52 -5.50 2.62 12.22
C ARG A 52 -6.38 3.29 11.17
N LEU A 53 -6.31 2.85 9.91
CA LEU A 53 -7.18 3.34 8.85
C LEU A 53 -8.60 2.78 9.01
N ALA A 54 -8.73 1.47 9.27
CA ALA A 54 -10.01 0.84 9.55
C ALA A 54 -10.71 1.46 10.77
N SER A 55 -9.97 1.73 11.85
CA SER A 55 -10.52 2.29 13.09
C SER A 55 -10.99 3.75 12.98
N ARG A 56 -10.66 4.45 11.88
CA ARG A 56 -11.18 5.80 11.61
C ARG A 56 -12.64 5.79 11.16
N GLN A 57 -13.15 4.65 10.69
CA GLN A 57 -14.55 4.54 10.34
C GLN A 57 -15.42 4.57 11.60
N VAL A 58 -16.46 5.39 11.58
CA VAL A 58 -17.40 5.55 12.69
C VAL A 58 -18.78 5.14 12.21
N LEU A 59 -19.35 4.12 12.85
CA LEU A 59 -20.74 3.73 12.66
C LEU A 59 -21.63 4.50 13.64
N LYS A 60 -22.86 4.80 13.24
CA LYS A 60 -23.85 5.37 14.15
C LYS A 60 -24.36 4.30 15.11
N GLU A 61 -24.89 4.75 16.25
CA GLU A 61 -25.52 3.85 17.20
C GLU A 61 -26.64 3.03 16.52
N GLY A 62 -26.59 1.71 16.70
CA GLY A 62 -27.55 0.77 16.11
C GLY A 62 -27.22 0.31 14.68
N GLU A 63 -26.19 0.84 14.02
CA GLU A 63 -25.78 0.33 12.70
C GLU A 63 -25.04 -1.00 12.80
N PRO A 64 -25.29 -1.96 11.89
CA PRO A 64 -24.58 -3.23 11.88
C PRO A 64 -23.13 -3.07 11.42
N TYR A 65 -22.22 -3.87 11.96
CA TYR A 65 -20.80 -3.86 11.56
C TYR A 65 -20.56 -4.22 10.08
N SER A 66 -21.53 -4.82 9.40
CA SER A 66 -21.49 -5.02 7.95
C SER A 66 -21.47 -3.72 7.15
N ASN A 67 -21.75 -2.58 7.78
CA ASN A 67 -21.68 -1.26 7.16
C ASN A 67 -20.25 -0.69 7.12
N PHE A 68 -19.26 -1.33 7.76
CA PHE A 68 -17.88 -0.92 7.55
C PHE A 68 -17.49 -1.12 6.09
N HIS A 69 -16.88 -0.09 5.52
CA HIS A 69 -16.34 -0.11 4.16
C HIS A 69 -14.94 -0.73 4.15
N PRO A 70 -14.53 -1.36 3.04
CA PRO A 70 -13.14 -1.75 2.86
C PRO A 70 -12.17 -0.58 3.00
N VAL A 71 -10.99 -0.84 3.59
CA VAL A 71 -9.87 0.09 3.62
C VAL A 71 -8.65 -0.46 2.89
N TYR A 72 -7.84 0.44 2.36
CA TYR A 72 -6.67 0.09 1.56
C TYR A 72 -5.41 0.76 2.09
N GLN A 73 -4.48 -0.03 2.62
CA GLN A 73 -3.11 0.43 2.85
C GLN A 73 -2.32 0.14 1.57
N ILE A 74 -2.03 1.18 0.79
CA ILE A 74 -1.30 1.08 -0.48
C ILE A 74 0.11 1.58 -0.25
N VAL A 75 1.10 0.78 -0.62
CA VAL A 75 2.51 1.09 -0.42
C VAL A 75 3.24 0.95 -1.74
N ILE A 76 3.76 2.06 -2.25
CA ILE A 76 4.61 2.10 -3.43
C ILE A 76 6.04 1.86 -2.97
N THR A 77 6.67 0.79 -3.43
CA THR A 77 8.01 0.39 -2.99
C THR A 77 9.02 0.46 -4.14
N ASP A 78 10.21 0.98 -3.86
CA ASP A 78 11.34 0.90 -4.80
C ASP A 78 12.21 -0.37 -4.60
N PHE A 79 11.65 -1.36 -3.92
CA PHE A 79 12.24 -2.65 -3.63
C PHE A 79 11.19 -3.76 -3.76
N ILE A 80 11.67 -4.99 -3.88
CA ILE A 80 10.84 -6.20 -4.03
C ILE A 80 10.46 -6.71 -2.63
N ILE A 81 9.17 -6.95 -2.42
CA ILE A 81 8.58 -7.56 -1.23
C ILE A 81 8.72 -9.08 -1.28
N SER A 82 8.17 -9.68 -2.33
CA SER A 82 8.18 -11.13 -2.57
C SER A 82 8.86 -11.41 -3.91
N ILE A 83 9.90 -12.25 -3.91
CA ILE A 83 10.66 -12.57 -5.13
C ILE A 83 9.85 -13.50 -6.04
N GLU A 84 9.06 -14.38 -5.44
CA GLU A 84 8.20 -15.38 -6.06
C GLU A 84 6.94 -14.80 -6.71
N TYR A 85 6.60 -13.55 -6.41
CA TYR A 85 5.40 -12.91 -6.93
C TYR A 85 5.79 -12.01 -8.11
N GLU A 86 5.46 -12.37 -9.34
CA GLU A 86 6.02 -11.67 -10.51
C GLU A 86 5.30 -10.35 -10.84
N ASP A 87 4.06 -10.18 -10.38
CA ASP A 87 3.24 -9.04 -10.77
C ASP A 87 3.67 -7.74 -10.07
N LEU A 88 3.41 -6.61 -10.75
CA LEU A 88 3.64 -5.26 -10.25
C LEU A 88 2.87 -4.97 -8.94
N VAL A 89 1.67 -5.54 -8.79
CA VAL A 89 0.77 -5.29 -7.66
C VAL A 89 0.57 -6.56 -6.86
N GLU A 90 1.06 -6.59 -5.64
CA GLU A 90 0.87 -7.70 -4.71
C GLU A 90 -0.11 -7.32 -3.62
N GLN A 91 -1.09 -8.18 -3.37
CA GLN A 91 -2.20 -7.86 -2.47
C GLN A 91 -2.39 -8.93 -1.39
N PHE A 92 -2.55 -8.46 -0.16
CA PHE A 92 -2.77 -9.27 1.02
C PHE A 92 -4.16 -9.00 1.63
N GLU A 93 -4.79 -10.08 2.11
CA GLU A 93 -6.11 -10.05 2.75
C GLU A 93 -6.17 -11.10 3.87
N GLN A 94 -7.21 -11.07 4.70
CA GLN A 94 -7.34 -12.02 5.81
C GLN A 94 -7.77 -13.42 5.35
N ARG A 95 -6.96 -14.43 5.71
CA ARG A 95 -7.18 -15.83 5.34
C ARG A 95 -6.97 -16.75 6.55
N ASN A 96 -7.61 -17.92 6.54
CA ASN A 96 -7.33 -18.99 7.50
C ASN A 96 -6.04 -19.75 7.14
N TRP A 97 -5.60 -20.67 8.00
CA TRP A 97 -4.36 -21.44 7.80
C TRP A 97 -4.35 -22.32 6.54
N LYS A 98 -5.51 -22.56 5.92
CA LYS A 98 -5.64 -23.28 4.64
C LYS A 98 -5.68 -22.33 3.44
N GLY A 99 -5.44 -21.04 3.65
CA GLY A 99 -5.48 -20.02 2.60
C GLY A 99 -6.88 -19.57 2.19
N GLN A 100 -7.94 -20.00 2.89
CA GLN A 100 -9.31 -19.59 2.55
C GLN A 100 -9.59 -18.20 3.12
N ALA A 101 -10.09 -17.29 2.29
CA ALA A 101 -10.47 -15.94 2.72
C ALA A 101 -11.53 -15.99 3.83
N LEU A 102 -11.41 -15.09 4.81
CA LEU A 102 -12.42 -14.93 5.85
C LEU A 102 -13.74 -14.52 5.19
N LYS A 103 -14.82 -15.25 5.50
CA LYS A 103 -16.14 -15.01 4.88
C LYS A 103 -16.65 -13.59 5.23
N TYR A 104 -17.18 -12.90 4.24
CA TYR A 104 -17.75 -11.54 4.31
C TYR A 104 -16.78 -10.40 4.65
N ALA A 105 -15.77 -10.65 5.48
CA ALA A 105 -14.86 -9.62 5.99
C ALA A 105 -13.40 -9.78 5.55
N GLY A 106 -13.06 -10.82 4.77
CA GLY A 106 -11.67 -11.08 4.34
C GLY A 106 -11.03 -9.91 3.60
N GLN A 107 -11.83 -9.15 2.86
CA GLN A 107 -11.42 -7.98 2.08
C GLN A 107 -11.67 -6.64 2.80
N LEU A 108 -12.06 -6.65 4.08
CA LEU A 108 -12.35 -5.41 4.80
C LEU A 108 -11.09 -4.56 5.00
N MET A 109 -9.94 -5.22 5.12
CA MET A 109 -8.62 -4.58 5.21
C MET A 109 -7.74 -5.22 4.14
N GLN A 110 -7.20 -4.38 3.25
CA GLN A 110 -6.36 -4.79 2.15
C GLN A 110 -5.03 -4.04 2.19
N LEU A 111 -3.94 -4.80 2.34
CA LEU A 111 -2.58 -4.30 2.23
C LEU A 111 -2.07 -4.58 0.81
N ILE A 112 -1.72 -3.53 0.09
CA ILE A 112 -1.39 -3.56 -1.33
C ILE A 112 0.01 -2.98 -1.53
N PHE A 113 0.89 -3.73 -2.19
CA PHE A 113 2.22 -3.28 -2.57
C PHE A 113 2.29 -3.06 -4.08
N VAL A 114 2.67 -1.86 -4.49
CA VAL A 114 3.03 -1.55 -5.88
C VAL A 114 4.56 -1.54 -5.97
N GLN A 115 5.12 -2.59 -6.56
CA GLN A 115 6.56 -2.87 -6.53
C GLN A 115 7.23 -2.32 -7.79
N LEU A 116 7.72 -1.08 -7.73
CA LEU A 116 8.28 -0.35 -8.88
C LEU A 116 9.36 -1.12 -9.66
N PRO A 117 10.26 -1.92 -9.03
CA PRO A 117 11.23 -2.73 -9.78
C PRO A 117 10.63 -3.75 -10.74
N LYS A 118 9.33 -4.08 -10.61
CA LYS A 118 8.61 -5.04 -11.45
C LYS A 118 7.81 -4.37 -12.57
N VAL A 119 7.87 -3.05 -12.72
CA VAL A 119 7.18 -2.37 -13.83
C VAL A 119 7.80 -2.80 -15.17
N PRO A 120 6.98 -3.19 -16.17
CA PRO A 120 7.52 -3.56 -17.47
C PRO A 120 8.17 -2.35 -18.15
N VAL A 121 9.28 -2.59 -18.85
CA VAL A 121 9.93 -1.60 -19.71
C VAL A 121 9.47 -1.86 -21.14
N MET A 122 8.51 -1.06 -21.60
CA MET A 122 7.91 -1.19 -22.93
C MET A 122 7.43 0.17 -23.45
N ASP A 123 6.80 0.21 -24.61
CA ASP A 123 6.24 1.46 -25.13
C ASP A 123 5.13 1.99 -24.22
N ALA A 124 5.22 3.27 -23.83
CA ALA A 124 4.24 3.90 -22.97
C ALA A 124 2.81 3.86 -23.55
N ARG A 125 2.63 3.73 -24.87
CA ARG A 125 1.30 3.61 -25.48
C ARG A 125 0.59 2.31 -25.10
N ASP A 126 1.35 1.25 -24.86
CA ASP A 126 0.85 -0.09 -24.53
C ASP A 126 0.70 -0.29 -23.02
N MET A 127 1.23 0.62 -22.20
CA MET A 127 1.10 0.60 -20.74
C MET A 127 -0.30 1.03 -20.26
N SER A 128 -0.80 0.31 -19.26
CA SER A 128 -1.92 0.76 -18.42
C SER A 128 -1.58 2.04 -17.68
N LEU A 129 -2.60 2.73 -17.14
CA LEU A 129 -2.39 3.94 -16.36
C LEU A 129 -1.51 3.70 -15.12
N LEU A 130 -1.69 2.55 -14.45
CA LEU A 130 -0.87 2.20 -13.31
C LEU A 130 0.59 2.00 -13.71
N GLU A 131 0.84 1.23 -14.78
CA GLU A 131 2.19 1.00 -15.29
C GLU A 131 2.86 2.30 -15.73
N LYS A 132 2.14 3.22 -16.37
CA LYS A 132 2.67 4.56 -16.72
C LYS A 132 3.15 5.33 -15.49
N TRP A 133 2.33 5.38 -14.44
CA TRP A 133 2.72 6.06 -13.21
C TRP A 133 3.85 5.35 -12.48
N SER A 134 3.83 4.02 -12.42
CA SER A 134 4.91 3.23 -11.84
C SER A 134 6.22 3.41 -12.61
N PHE A 135 6.16 3.42 -13.94
CA PHE A 135 7.31 3.62 -14.81
C PHE A 135 7.89 5.02 -14.62
N PHE A 136 7.03 6.05 -14.64
CA PHE A 136 7.42 7.42 -14.32
C PHE A 136 8.09 7.49 -12.95
N LEU A 137 7.44 7.01 -11.89
CA LEU A 137 8.00 7.05 -10.54
C LEU A 137 9.33 6.29 -10.41
N LYS A 138 9.51 5.21 -11.17
CA LYS A 138 10.75 4.41 -11.15
C LYS A 138 11.89 5.05 -11.92
N TYR A 139 11.59 5.69 -13.05
CA TYR A 139 12.58 6.12 -14.03
C TYR A 139 12.54 7.64 -14.30
N PHE A 140 11.92 8.45 -13.43
CA PHE A 140 11.83 9.90 -13.64
C PHE A 140 13.19 10.63 -13.69
N GLU A 141 14.28 10.01 -13.23
CA GLU A 141 15.64 10.55 -13.34
C GLU A 141 16.45 9.94 -14.50
N ASP A 142 15.91 8.91 -15.16
CA ASP A 142 16.58 8.16 -16.23
C ASP A 142 16.19 8.76 -17.59
N GLU A 143 16.97 9.75 -18.06
CA GLU A 143 16.73 10.46 -19.32
C GLU A 143 16.72 9.55 -20.55
N GLU A 144 17.36 8.36 -20.50
CA GLU A 144 17.36 7.40 -21.60
C GLU A 144 16.03 6.62 -21.70
N LYS A 145 15.21 6.67 -20.64
CA LYS A 145 13.92 5.97 -20.54
C LYS A 145 12.71 6.91 -20.58
N GLN A 146 12.92 8.22 -20.70
CA GLN A 146 11.85 9.21 -20.92
C GLN A 146 11.50 9.35 -22.39
#